data_AF-A0A9P1C8C0-F1
#
_entry.id   AF-A0A9P1C8C0-F1
#
_cell.length_a   1.000
_cell.length_b   1.000
_cell.length_c   1.000
_cell.angle_alpha   90.00
_cell.angle_beta   90.00
_cell.angle_gamma   90.00
#
_symmetry.space_group_name_H-M   'P 1'
#
loop_
_entity.id
_entity.type
_entity.pdbx_description
1 polymer ?
#
loop_
_entity_poly.entity_id
_entity_poly.type
_entity_poly.pdbx_seq_one_letter_code
_entity_poly.pdbx_strand_id
1 'polypeptide(L)'
;MATVTPDVAAVDGELQKEVSTGSAASTDEAALATVDSDCSEPSPVAEKVVCRRCNQETDPKEALCQDKFRADLRWTCKACHALITQLNRHGVELKTVLTETESTVFFQKCKLARMNSADQRLAYSQARGVLKQEMIESASKVSSEGETGQFQPLSFWELKGYNTEKIEASAECRDHPLLGKTYKVEIESTSVQRIHSVTEQRILQMEADARERVLARTAPAAPLSAPMDLPQAPEDAPQGGKKRKTPDEKKALQEEAKAQRMAHKKRRKTETAACAAAAKLLPALKTCHEKMAGCNEKIAELSSVVALPDASKEQLDAAQIKLDSALATCTKLLGITAKGGSLSVVPSDQLATDKDLGTVVKDGNAAIRMAQAFIRVNKENLPKKAAKAKAKK
;
A
#
# COMPACT_ATOMS: atom_id res chain seq x y z
N MET A 1 -65.44 -36.65 12.20
CA MET A 1 -66.05 -37.51 11.15
C MET A 1 -65.43 -37.14 9.81
N ALA A 2 -65.63 -37.99 8.80
CA ALA A 2 -65.20 -37.82 7.40
C ALA A 2 -63.68 -37.77 7.15
N THR A 3 -63.13 -38.93 6.78
CA THR A 3 -61.91 -39.09 5.99
C THR A 3 -62.15 -38.61 4.56
N VAL A 4 -61.18 -37.94 3.92
CA VAL A 4 -61.09 -37.85 2.45
C VAL A 4 -59.62 -37.90 2.02
N THR A 5 -59.28 -38.91 1.21
CA THR A 5 -58.07 -38.95 0.37
C THR A 5 -58.49 -38.75 -1.09
N PRO A 6 -57.67 -38.06 -1.90
CA PRO A 6 -57.54 -38.38 -3.32
C PRO A 6 -56.12 -38.87 -3.66
N ASP A 7 -55.94 -39.25 -4.92
CA ASP A 7 -54.89 -40.16 -5.39
C ASP A 7 -54.42 -39.77 -6.80
N VAL A 8 -53.34 -40.39 -7.28
CA VAL A 8 -52.79 -40.45 -8.65
C VAL A 8 -52.40 -39.14 -9.36
N ALA A 9 -51.10 -39.00 -9.68
CA ALA A 9 -50.63 -38.53 -11.00
C ALA A 9 -49.14 -38.87 -11.19
N ALA A 10 -48.82 -39.75 -12.14
CA ALA A 10 -47.46 -39.93 -12.67
C ALA A 10 -47.47 -39.55 -14.16
N VAL A 11 -46.42 -38.85 -14.62
CA VAL A 11 -46.23 -38.47 -16.03
C VAL A 11 -44.74 -38.51 -16.35
N ASP A 12 -44.33 -39.42 -17.24
CA ASP A 12 -42.99 -39.44 -17.84
C ASP A 12 -42.80 -38.28 -18.85
N GLY A 13 -41.56 -37.79 -18.97
CA GLY A 13 -41.21 -36.66 -19.84
C GLY A 13 -39.82 -36.87 -20.47
N GLU A 14 -39.81 -37.21 -21.76
CA GLU A 14 -38.65 -37.83 -22.43
C GLU A 14 -37.68 -36.84 -23.12
N LEU A 15 -36.43 -37.29 -23.25
CA LEU A 15 -35.48 -37.06 -24.37
C LEU A 15 -35.07 -35.63 -24.81
N GLN A 16 -33.76 -35.33 -24.68
CA GLN A 16 -32.78 -35.21 -25.80
C GLN A 16 -31.36 -34.89 -25.23
N LYS A 17 -30.21 -35.46 -25.63
CA LYS A 17 -29.56 -35.81 -26.94
C LYS A 17 -29.19 -34.58 -27.79
N GLU A 18 -27.98 -34.38 -28.33
CA GLU A 18 -26.62 -34.99 -28.21
C GLU A 18 -25.58 -33.83 -27.96
N VAL A 19 -24.24 -33.84 -28.15
CA VAL A 19 -23.17 -34.61 -28.85
C VAL A 19 -21.88 -34.42 -27.99
N SER A 20 -20.96 -35.37 -27.74
CA SER A 20 -19.96 -36.03 -28.63
C SER A 20 -19.07 -35.03 -29.42
N THR A 21 -17.75 -35.20 -29.66
CA THR A 21 -16.72 -36.26 -29.44
C THR A 21 -15.36 -35.60 -29.10
N GLY A 22 -14.25 -36.24 -28.67
CA GLY A 22 -13.85 -37.64 -28.42
C GLY A 22 -12.40 -37.64 -27.84
N SER A 23 -11.96 -38.61 -27.01
CA SER A 23 -11.38 -39.93 -27.38
C SER A 23 -9.98 -39.87 -28.04
N ALA A 24 -8.98 -40.71 -27.72
CA ALA A 24 -8.89 -41.84 -26.76
C ALA A 24 -7.44 -42.01 -26.22
N ALA A 25 -7.21 -42.63 -25.05
CA ALA A 25 -6.74 -44.02 -24.86
C ALA A 25 -5.48 -44.41 -25.68
N SER A 26 -4.28 -44.71 -25.14
CA SER A 26 -3.82 -45.59 -24.03
C SER A 26 -3.60 -47.07 -24.41
N THR A 27 -2.38 -47.57 -24.22
CA THR A 27 -2.03 -49.00 -24.03
C THR A 27 -0.65 -49.12 -23.38
N ASP A 28 -0.49 -50.07 -22.45
CA ASP A 28 0.79 -50.56 -21.92
C ASP A 28 1.35 -51.68 -22.81
N GLU A 29 2.68 -51.80 -22.89
CA GLU A 29 3.36 -53.11 -22.94
C GLU A 29 4.79 -52.99 -22.38
N ALA A 30 5.37 -54.08 -21.88
CA ALA A 30 6.68 -54.09 -21.21
C ALA A 30 7.52 -55.31 -21.60
N ALA A 31 8.80 -55.08 -21.92
CA ALA A 31 9.80 -56.11 -22.23
C ALA A 31 11.20 -55.71 -21.71
N LEU A 32 12.10 -56.70 -21.54
CA LEU A 32 13.33 -56.55 -20.75
C LEU A 32 14.61 -56.18 -21.54
N ALA A 33 15.38 -55.29 -20.91
CA ALA A 33 16.85 -55.25 -20.76
C ALA A 33 17.81 -55.93 -21.77
N THR A 34 18.78 -55.12 -22.23
CA THR A 34 20.21 -55.49 -22.38
C THR A 34 21.10 -54.33 -21.89
N VAL A 35 22.41 -54.56 -21.73
CA VAL A 35 23.35 -53.73 -20.95
C VAL A 35 24.49 -53.09 -21.78
N ASP A 36 25.24 -52.21 -21.10
CA ASP A 36 26.62 -51.73 -21.34
C ASP A 36 26.93 -50.52 -22.26
N SER A 37 27.86 -49.70 -21.74
CA SER A 37 28.58 -48.53 -22.30
C SER A 37 27.77 -47.34 -22.90
N ASP A 38 28.19 -46.07 -22.76
CA ASP A 38 29.43 -45.53 -22.17
C ASP A 38 29.21 -44.15 -21.51
N CYS A 39 30.31 -43.49 -21.11
CA CYS A 39 30.41 -42.29 -20.31
C CYS A 39 29.43 -41.14 -20.66
N SER A 40 28.80 -40.58 -19.63
CA SER A 40 28.37 -39.19 -19.57
C SER A 40 28.53 -38.67 -18.14
N GLU A 41 29.12 -37.48 -18.01
CA GLU A 41 29.67 -36.99 -16.75
C GLU A 41 28.59 -36.69 -15.69
N PRO A 42 28.84 -36.97 -14.39
CA PRO A 42 27.94 -36.59 -13.32
C PRO A 42 27.95 -35.07 -13.14
N SER A 43 26.95 -34.40 -13.73
CA SER A 43 26.66 -32.99 -13.47
C SER A 43 26.57 -32.76 -11.95
N PRO A 44 27.26 -31.75 -11.39
CA PRO A 44 27.36 -31.59 -9.94
C PRO A 44 26.00 -31.20 -9.36
N VAL A 45 25.27 -32.19 -8.83
CA VAL A 45 24.01 -32.00 -8.11
C VAL A 45 24.29 -31.16 -6.87
N ALA A 46 24.03 -29.86 -6.97
CA ALA A 46 24.27 -28.93 -5.89
C ALA A 46 23.34 -29.27 -4.71
N GLU A 47 23.91 -29.83 -3.65
CA GLU A 47 23.19 -30.27 -2.45
C GLU A 47 22.58 -29.05 -1.73
N LYS A 48 21.30 -28.78 -2.03
CA LYS A 48 20.55 -27.65 -1.48
C LYS A 48 20.24 -27.87 -0.01
N VAL A 49 20.29 -26.81 0.78
CA VAL A 49 20.02 -26.86 2.23
C VAL A 49 18.75 -26.10 2.58
N VAL A 50 17.92 -26.66 3.46
CA VAL A 50 16.68 -26.02 3.91
C VAL A 50 16.99 -24.99 4.99
N CYS A 51 16.54 -23.75 4.79
CA CYS A 51 16.68 -22.69 5.79
C CYS A 51 15.62 -22.81 6.88
N ARG A 52 16.05 -23.02 8.14
CA ARG A 52 15.20 -23.09 9.35
C ARG A 52 14.17 -21.94 9.50
N ARG A 53 14.45 -20.76 8.94
CA ARG A 53 13.65 -19.53 9.17
C ARG A 53 12.51 -19.32 8.19
N CYS A 54 12.66 -19.80 6.96
CA CYS A 54 11.64 -19.64 5.90
C CYS A 54 11.18 -20.98 5.32
N ASN A 55 11.77 -22.10 5.79
CA ASN A 55 11.52 -23.46 5.32
C ASN A 55 11.58 -23.60 3.79
N GLN A 56 12.53 -22.90 3.18
CA GLN A 56 12.82 -22.97 1.75
C GLN A 56 14.26 -23.43 1.51
N GLU A 57 14.45 -24.14 0.41
CA GLU A 57 15.75 -24.45 -0.16
C GLU A 57 16.58 -23.17 -0.39
N THR A 58 17.89 -23.30 -0.22
CA THR A 58 18.92 -22.28 -0.46
C THR A 58 20.23 -23.00 -0.72
N ASP A 59 21.10 -22.47 -1.58
CA ASP A 59 22.42 -23.07 -1.79
C ASP A 59 23.28 -22.99 -0.51
N PRO A 60 24.13 -24.00 -0.21
CA PRO A 60 24.98 -23.96 0.98
C PRO A 60 25.94 -22.76 0.97
N LYS A 61 26.29 -22.23 -0.21
CA LYS A 61 27.04 -20.98 -0.40
C LYS A 61 26.27 -19.72 0.04
N GLU A 62 24.94 -19.74 0.01
CA GLU A 62 24.03 -18.65 0.46
C GLU A 62 23.51 -18.86 1.90
N ALA A 63 23.76 -20.01 2.51
CA ALA A 63 23.43 -20.30 3.89
C ALA A 63 24.57 -19.95 4.87
N LEU A 64 24.22 -19.94 6.15
CA LEU A 64 25.12 -20.00 7.30
C LEU A 64 24.83 -21.32 8.03
N CYS A 65 25.86 -22.11 8.31
CA CYS A 65 25.75 -23.20 9.29
C CYS A 65 25.90 -22.62 10.69
N GLN A 66 25.17 -23.18 11.65
CA GLN A 66 25.26 -22.85 13.08
C GLN A 66 25.27 -24.16 13.87
N ASP A 67 26.47 -24.67 14.12
CA ASP A 67 26.74 -26.03 14.65
C ASP A 67 26.24 -26.24 16.10
N LYS A 68 25.70 -25.18 16.72
CA LYS A 68 25.02 -25.20 18.02
C LYS A 68 23.56 -25.71 17.94
N PHE A 69 23.06 -26.05 16.75
CA PHE A 69 21.71 -26.57 16.54
C PHE A 69 21.75 -28.00 15.97
N ARG A 70 20.64 -28.74 16.13
CA ARG A 70 20.45 -30.08 15.55
C ARG A 70 20.67 -30.05 14.03
N ALA A 71 21.05 -31.20 13.47
CA ALA A 71 21.43 -31.34 12.05
C ALA A 71 20.43 -30.68 11.09
N ASP A 72 19.14 -30.87 11.31
CA ASP A 72 18.03 -30.41 10.46
C ASP A 72 17.73 -28.91 10.61
N LEU A 73 18.29 -28.29 11.66
CA LEU A 73 18.04 -26.92 12.08
C LEU A 73 19.31 -26.03 12.05
N ARG A 74 20.44 -26.59 11.59
CA ARG A 74 21.76 -25.92 11.55
C ARG A 74 21.84 -24.81 10.49
N TRP A 75 21.05 -24.88 9.43
CA TRP A 75 21.14 -23.98 8.28
C TRP A 75 20.18 -22.77 8.39
N THR A 76 20.72 -21.57 8.13
CA THR A 76 19.92 -20.34 8.00
C THR A 76 20.39 -19.52 6.81
N CYS A 77 19.48 -19.09 5.93
CA CYS A 77 19.82 -18.28 4.76
C CYS A 77 20.43 -16.92 5.16
N LYS A 78 21.44 -16.44 4.43
CA LYS A 78 22.14 -15.17 4.74
C LYS A 78 21.18 -13.98 4.80
N ALA A 79 20.19 -13.92 3.90
CA ALA A 79 19.15 -12.89 3.93
C ALA A 79 18.27 -12.97 5.20
N CYS A 80 17.95 -14.18 5.65
CA CYS A 80 17.15 -14.47 6.84
C CYS A 80 17.89 -14.05 8.12
N HIS A 81 19.20 -14.28 8.17
CA HIS A 81 20.09 -13.86 9.25
C HIS A 81 20.30 -12.34 9.27
N ALA A 82 20.52 -11.72 8.11
CA ALA A 82 20.64 -10.27 7.97
C ALA A 82 19.37 -9.55 8.40
N LEU A 83 18.19 -10.06 8.02
CA LEU A 83 16.89 -9.50 8.40
C LEU A 83 16.65 -9.50 9.91
N ILE A 84 16.85 -10.62 10.62
CA ILE A 84 16.69 -10.59 12.08
C ILE A 84 17.77 -9.73 12.77
N THR A 85 18.98 -9.67 12.22
CA THR A 85 20.02 -8.76 12.72
C THR A 85 19.62 -7.29 12.56
N GLN A 86 18.91 -6.96 11.48
CA GLN A 86 18.35 -5.63 11.23
C GLN A 86 17.18 -5.32 12.19
N LEU A 87 16.22 -6.24 12.35
CA LEU A 87 15.10 -6.08 13.29
C LEU A 87 15.57 -5.90 14.74
N ASN A 88 16.50 -6.74 15.20
CA ASN A 88 17.08 -6.65 16.55
C ASN A 88 17.81 -5.32 16.80
N ARG A 89 18.47 -4.74 15.77
CA ARG A 89 19.08 -3.39 15.86
C ARG A 89 18.05 -2.26 16.02
N HIS A 90 16.80 -2.50 15.64
CA HIS A 90 15.66 -1.61 15.87
C HIS A 90 14.81 -2.02 17.08
N GLY A 91 15.26 -3.01 17.87
CA GLY A 91 14.61 -3.54 19.09
C GLY A 91 13.42 -4.45 18.86
N VAL A 92 13.19 -4.87 17.62
CA VAL A 92 12.04 -5.71 17.26
C VAL A 92 12.40 -7.18 17.43
N GLU A 93 12.19 -7.69 18.64
CA GLU A 93 12.39 -9.11 18.96
C GLU A 93 11.23 -9.96 18.43
N LEU A 94 11.41 -10.57 17.24
CA LEU A 94 10.32 -11.27 16.52
C LEU A 94 9.53 -12.30 17.36
N LYS A 95 10.18 -12.92 18.37
CA LYS A 95 9.57 -13.88 19.31
C LYS A 95 8.49 -13.29 20.24
N THR A 96 8.50 -11.99 20.50
CA THR A 96 7.51 -11.31 21.35
C THR A 96 6.37 -10.70 20.51
N VAL A 97 6.41 -10.91 19.20
CA VAL A 97 5.58 -10.22 18.21
C VAL A 97 4.76 -11.20 17.35
N LEU A 98 5.35 -12.34 16.97
CA LEU A 98 4.73 -13.39 16.14
C LEU A 98 4.99 -14.78 16.74
N THR A 99 4.08 -15.73 16.50
CA THR A 99 4.30 -17.17 16.77
C THR A 99 5.34 -17.77 15.81
N GLU A 100 5.84 -18.99 16.07
CA GLU A 100 6.88 -19.59 15.23
C GLU A 100 6.40 -19.85 13.78
N THR A 101 5.14 -20.26 13.61
CA THR A 101 4.47 -20.43 12.30
C THR A 101 4.35 -19.11 11.55
N GLU A 102 3.80 -18.07 12.19
CA GLU A 102 3.69 -16.72 11.60
C GLU A 102 5.07 -16.13 11.29
N SER A 103 6.08 -16.38 12.13
CA SER A 103 7.45 -15.94 11.87
C SER A 103 8.02 -16.55 10.59
N THR A 104 7.63 -17.79 10.26
CA THR A 104 8.04 -18.47 9.02
C THR A 104 7.39 -17.81 7.81
N VAL A 105 6.08 -17.51 7.88
CA VAL A 105 5.34 -16.77 6.83
C VAL A 105 5.94 -15.37 6.63
N PHE A 106 6.25 -14.66 7.71
CA PHE A 106 6.94 -13.37 7.68
C PHE A 106 8.28 -13.46 6.91
N PHE A 107 9.14 -14.44 7.22
CA PHE A 107 10.41 -14.62 6.51
C PHE A 107 10.21 -14.97 5.03
N GLN A 108 9.13 -15.68 4.67
CA GLN A 108 8.75 -15.95 3.28
C GLN A 108 8.26 -14.68 2.54
N LYS A 109 7.30 -13.93 3.10
CA LYS A 109 6.83 -12.65 2.53
C LYS A 109 7.99 -11.64 2.39
N CYS A 110 8.92 -11.60 3.34
CA CYS A 110 10.15 -10.80 3.24
C CYS A 110 11.12 -11.27 2.13
N LYS A 111 11.24 -12.58 1.85
CA LYS A 111 12.04 -13.08 0.72
C LYS A 111 11.41 -12.67 -0.62
N LEU A 112 10.08 -12.73 -0.74
CA LEU A 112 9.34 -12.25 -1.92
C LEU A 112 9.49 -10.74 -2.11
N ALA A 113 9.30 -9.93 -1.05
CA ALA A 113 9.49 -8.48 -1.10
C ALA A 113 10.93 -8.08 -1.51
N ARG A 114 11.93 -8.87 -1.12
CA ARG A 114 13.34 -8.71 -1.54
C ARG A 114 13.53 -9.03 -3.02
N MET A 115 12.92 -10.10 -3.54
CA MET A 115 13.00 -10.47 -4.96
C MET A 115 12.29 -9.47 -5.87
N ASN A 116 11.20 -8.87 -5.39
CA ASN A 116 10.46 -7.81 -6.09
C ASN A 116 11.12 -6.41 -5.97
N SER A 117 12.25 -6.28 -5.24
CA SER A 117 12.98 -5.01 -5.09
C SER A 117 14.19 -4.98 -6.04
N ALA A 118 14.32 -3.90 -6.83
CA ALA A 118 15.35 -3.78 -7.87
C ALA A 118 16.79 -4.02 -7.36
N ASP A 119 17.12 -3.55 -6.15
CA ASP A 119 18.45 -3.72 -5.54
C ASP A 119 18.71 -5.14 -4.96
N GLN A 120 17.74 -6.05 -5.03
CA GLN A 120 17.72 -7.36 -4.34
C GLN A 120 17.98 -7.29 -2.82
N ARG A 121 17.78 -6.11 -2.23
CA ARG A 121 17.98 -5.79 -0.81
C ARG A 121 16.66 -5.38 -0.18
N LEU A 122 16.47 -5.72 1.09
CA LEU A 122 15.30 -5.33 1.87
C LEU A 122 15.67 -4.20 2.84
N ALA A 123 15.07 -3.03 2.67
CA ALA A 123 15.21 -1.92 3.60
C ALA A 123 14.39 -2.16 4.87
N TYR A 124 14.82 -1.58 6.01
CA TYR A 124 14.07 -1.72 7.28
C TYR A 124 12.62 -1.21 7.16
N SER A 125 12.38 -0.17 6.35
CA SER A 125 11.03 0.32 6.05
C SER A 125 10.14 -0.73 5.38
N GLN A 126 10.69 -1.54 4.47
CA GLN A 126 9.97 -2.64 3.82
C GLN A 126 9.74 -3.80 4.79
N ALA A 127 10.78 -4.18 5.56
CA ALA A 127 10.68 -5.22 6.59
C ALA A 127 9.64 -4.87 7.67
N ARG A 128 9.63 -3.61 8.14
CA ARG A 128 8.62 -3.06 9.06
C ARG A 128 7.22 -3.07 8.44
N GLY A 129 7.10 -2.81 7.13
CA GLY A 129 5.84 -2.89 6.39
C GLY A 129 5.26 -4.30 6.40
N VAL A 130 6.06 -5.30 6.01
CA VAL A 130 5.65 -6.72 6.05
C VAL A 130 5.33 -7.16 7.47
N LEU A 131 6.15 -6.82 8.46
CA LEU A 131 5.89 -7.17 9.87
C LEU A 131 4.60 -6.55 10.39
N LYS A 132 4.33 -5.28 10.08
CA LYS A 132 3.08 -4.61 10.44
C LYS A 132 1.88 -5.33 9.82
N GLN A 133 2.00 -5.80 8.57
CA GLN A 133 0.95 -6.57 7.93
C GLN A 133 0.73 -7.92 8.63
N GLU A 134 1.78 -8.67 8.95
CA GLU A 134 1.66 -9.93 9.71
C GLU A 134 1.05 -9.73 11.10
N MET A 135 1.45 -8.68 11.82
CA MET A 135 0.85 -8.35 13.11
C MET A 135 -0.65 -8.01 13.01
N ILE A 136 -1.08 -7.39 11.90
CA ILE A 136 -2.51 -7.13 11.63
C ILE A 136 -3.22 -8.44 11.25
N GLU A 137 -2.66 -9.24 10.35
CA GLU A 137 -3.20 -10.56 9.94
C GLU A 137 -3.27 -11.56 11.12
N SER A 138 -2.39 -11.42 12.11
CA SER A 138 -2.40 -12.16 13.37
C SER A 138 -3.49 -11.63 14.31
N ALA A 139 -3.46 -10.33 14.60
CA ALA A 139 -4.42 -9.67 15.47
C ALA A 139 -5.86 -9.79 14.95
N SER A 140 -6.10 -9.79 13.64
CA SER A 140 -7.44 -9.94 13.06
C SER A 140 -7.96 -11.38 13.06
N LYS A 141 -7.14 -12.38 13.37
CA LYS A 141 -7.60 -13.76 13.64
C LYS A 141 -8.06 -13.89 15.08
N VAL A 142 -7.24 -13.41 16.01
CA VAL A 142 -7.55 -13.39 17.45
C VAL A 142 -8.74 -12.48 17.74
N SER A 143 -8.82 -11.33 17.06
CA SER A 143 -9.98 -10.43 17.11
C SER A 143 -11.11 -10.85 16.17
N SER A 144 -11.58 -12.11 16.32
CA SER A 144 -12.83 -12.62 15.74
C SER A 144 -13.71 -13.41 16.73
N GLU A 145 -13.42 -13.35 18.03
CA GLU A 145 -13.89 -14.29 19.07
C GLU A 145 -14.70 -13.68 20.24
N GLY A 146 -14.98 -12.36 20.30
CA GLY A 146 -15.95 -11.82 21.28
C GLY A 146 -16.08 -10.28 21.46
N GLU A 147 -16.96 -9.62 20.70
CA GLU A 147 -17.47 -8.26 21.02
C GLU A 147 -18.98 -8.15 20.69
N THR A 148 -19.65 -7.21 21.34
CA THR A 148 -21.10 -7.17 21.62
C THR A 148 -22.02 -7.48 20.43
N GLY A 149 -22.79 -8.57 20.56
CA GLY A 149 -23.77 -8.98 19.56
C GLY A 149 -25.00 -8.06 19.44
N GLN A 150 -25.59 -8.04 18.25
CA GLN A 150 -26.93 -7.47 18.02
C GLN A 150 -28.00 -8.55 18.20
N PHE A 151 -29.18 -8.18 18.70
CA PHE A 151 -30.33 -9.09 18.76
C PHE A 151 -31.00 -9.19 17.38
N GLN A 152 -31.04 -10.38 16.80
CA GLN A 152 -31.68 -10.65 15.50
C GLN A 152 -32.38 -12.04 15.53
N PRO A 153 -33.44 -12.27 14.72
CA PRO A 153 -34.14 -13.56 14.69
C PRO A 153 -33.28 -14.67 14.06
N LEU A 154 -33.59 -15.94 14.36
CA LEU A 154 -32.81 -17.09 13.87
C LEU A 154 -32.64 -17.12 12.35
N SER A 155 -33.67 -16.74 11.58
CA SER A 155 -33.62 -16.67 10.11
C SER A 155 -32.61 -15.65 9.57
N PHE A 156 -32.29 -14.58 10.31
CA PHE A 156 -31.21 -13.67 9.95
C PHE A 156 -29.84 -14.32 10.12
N TRP A 157 -29.66 -15.15 11.15
CA TRP A 157 -28.42 -15.86 11.43
C TRP A 157 -28.21 -17.06 10.49
N GLU A 158 -29.28 -17.75 10.13
CA GLU A 158 -29.33 -18.79 9.10
C GLU A 158 -28.91 -18.25 7.72
N LEU A 159 -29.50 -17.13 7.28
CA LEU A 159 -29.12 -16.41 6.05
C LEU A 159 -27.67 -15.85 6.08
N LYS A 160 -27.05 -15.80 7.26
CA LYS A 160 -25.63 -15.45 7.45
C LYS A 160 -24.71 -16.66 7.55
N GLY A 161 -25.23 -17.88 7.50
CA GLY A 161 -24.45 -19.12 7.57
C GLY A 161 -24.03 -19.56 8.99
N TYR A 162 -24.62 -18.98 10.04
CA TYR A 162 -24.37 -19.43 11.41
C TYR A 162 -25.30 -20.60 11.79
N ASN A 163 -24.81 -21.51 12.64
CA ASN A 163 -25.58 -22.66 13.11
C ASN A 163 -26.67 -22.23 14.11
N THR A 164 -27.93 -22.37 13.73
CA THR A 164 -29.12 -21.95 14.48
C THR A 164 -29.33 -22.73 15.78
N GLU A 165 -29.10 -24.05 15.78
CA GLU A 165 -29.25 -24.91 16.95
C GLU A 165 -28.33 -24.47 18.11
N LYS A 166 -27.06 -24.15 17.79
CA LYS A 166 -26.10 -23.63 18.77
C LYS A 166 -26.50 -22.26 19.29
N ILE A 167 -27.01 -21.38 18.41
CA ILE A 167 -27.48 -20.05 18.80
C ILE A 167 -28.66 -20.15 19.78
N GLU A 168 -29.64 -21.02 19.50
CA GLU A 168 -30.77 -21.20 20.43
C GLU A 168 -30.34 -21.82 21.77
N ALA A 169 -29.32 -22.68 21.77
CA ALA A 169 -28.80 -23.30 22.98
C ALA A 169 -27.88 -22.40 23.84
N SER A 170 -27.21 -21.37 23.27
CA SER A 170 -26.16 -20.62 23.98
C SER A 170 -26.24 -19.08 23.93
N ALA A 171 -27.12 -18.47 23.13
CA ALA A 171 -27.19 -17.01 22.98
C ALA A 171 -28.21 -16.35 23.93
N GLU A 172 -27.98 -15.08 24.28
CA GLU A 172 -28.95 -14.27 25.02
C GLU A 172 -30.18 -14.02 24.13
N CYS A 173 -31.36 -14.49 24.56
CA CYS A 173 -32.62 -14.33 23.84
C CYS A 173 -33.47 -13.21 24.44
N ARG A 174 -34.13 -12.42 23.59
CA ARG A 174 -35.13 -11.40 23.96
C ARG A 174 -36.29 -11.39 22.97
N ASP A 175 -37.50 -11.23 23.46
CA ASP A 175 -38.68 -11.04 22.60
C ASP A 175 -38.77 -9.60 22.10
N HIS A 176 -38.86 -9.44 20.78
CA HIS A 176 -39.02 -8.16 20.10
C HIS A 176 -40.47 -8.04 19.57
N PRO A 177 -41.20 -6.94 19.85
CA PRO A 177 -42.65 -6.85 19.62
C PRO A 177 -43.10 -6.96 18.15
N LEU A 178 -42.17 -6.90 17.19
CA LEU A 178 -42.44 -7.08 15.75
C LEU A 178 -41.70 -8.27 15.11
N LEU A 179 -40.80 -8.95 15.84
CA LEU A 179 -39.93 -10.01 15.28
C LEU A 179 -39.96 -11.32 16.07
N GLY A 180 -40.67 -11.38 17.22
CA GLY A 180 -40.67 -12.54 18.10
C GLY A 180 -39.32 -12.73 18.80
N LYS A 181 -38.92 -13.98 19.02
CA LYS A 181 -37.63 -14.32 19.65
C LYS A 181 -36.44 -13.83 18.81
N THR A 182 -35.60 -12.99 19.42
CA THR A 182 -34.35 -12.50 18.83
C THR A 182 -33.17 -12.91 19.70
N TYR A 183 -32.10 -13.39 19.06
CA TYR A 183 -30.93 -13.97 19.71
C TYR A 183 -29.72 -13.09 19.44
N LYS A 184 -28.91 -12.87 20.48
CA LYS A 184 -27.70 -12.06 20.46
C LYS A 184 -26.47 -12.92 20.15
N VAL A 185 -26.07 -12.97 18.88
CA VAL A 185 -24.80 -13.59 18.48
C VAL A 185 -23.71 -12.54 18.59
N GLU A 186 -22.73 -12.77 19.45
CA GLU A 186 -21.57 -11.89 19.62
C GLU A 186 -20.59 -12.10 18.46
N ILE A 187 -20.17 -10.99 17.83
CA ILE A 187 -19.42 -10.98 16.57
C ILE A 187 -18.39 -9.87 16.69
N GLU A 188 -17.12 -10.24 16.71
CA GLU A 188 -16.05 -9.27 16.93
C GLU A 188 -15.87 -8.35 15.71
N SER A 189 -16.40 -7.13 15.83
CA SER A 189 -16.28 -6.07 14.83
C SER A 189 -15.15 -5.10 15.21
N THR A 190 -14.00 -5.63 15.65
CA THR A 190 -12.81 -4.80 15.92
C THR A 190 -12.40 -4.11 14.63
N SER A 191 -12.61 -2.78 14.55
CA SER A 191 -12.41 -2.07 13.28
C SER A 191 -10.96 -2.20 12.81
N VAL A 192 -10.77 -2.55 11.53
CA VAL A 192 -9.43 -2.76 10.94
C VAL A 192 -8.52 -1.54 11.13
N GLN A 193 -9.09 -0.34 11.19
CA GLN A 193 -8.39 0.90 11.50
C GLN A 193 -7.83 0.95 12.94
N ARG A 194 -8.54 0.39 13.93
CA ARG A 194 -8.09 0.25 15.32
C ARG A 194 -6.98 -0.80 15.44
N ILE A 195 -7.11 -1.95 14.78
CA ILE A 195 -6.03 -2.95 14.72
C ILE A 195 -4.77 -2.35 14.11
N HIS A 196 -4.91 -1.64 12.98
CA HIS A 196 -3.81 -1.00 12.25
C HIS A 196 -3.15 0.14 13.06
N SER A 197 -3.89 0.89 13.88
CA SER A 197 -3.33 1.96 14.72
C SER A 197 -2.67 1.44 15.99
N VAL A 198 -3.27 0.47 16.69
CA VAL A 198 -2.67 -0.19 17.86
C VAL A 198 -1.38 -0.94 17.47
N THR A 199 -1.39 -1.62 16.33
CA THR A 199 -0.20 -2.28 15.77
C THR A 199 0.91 -1.27 15.46
N GLU A 200 0.58 -0.13 14.83
CA GLU A 200 1.55 0.94 14.56
C GLU A 200 2.14 1.50 15.85
N GLN A 201 1.31 1.76 16.87
CA GLN A 201 1.75 2.23 18.18
C GLN A 201 2.70 1.23 18.86
N ARG A 202 2.35 -0.07 18.87
CA ARG A 202 3.20 -1.13 19.45
C ARG A 202 4.57 -1.21 18.75
N ILE A 203 4.62 -1.11 17.42
CA ILE A 203 5.90 -1.08 16.67
C ILE A 203 6.69 0.20 17.00
N LEU A 204 6.05 1.37 17.04
CA LEU A 204 6.71 2.63 17.36
C LEU A 204 7.25 2.67 18.80
N GLN A 205 6.57 2.01 19.75
CA GLN A 205 7.03 1.88 21.13
C GLN A 205 8.27 0.99 21.21
N MET A 206 8.26 -0.20 20.59
CA MET A 206 9.47 -1.05 20.52
C MET A 206 10.66 -0.31 19.88
N GLU A 207 10.42 0.47 18.82
CA GLU A 207 11.45 1.32 18.20
C GLU A 207 11.93 2.48 19.10
N ALA A 208 11.09 2.98 20.01
CA ALA A 208 11.44 4.06 20.95
C ALA A 208 12.28 3.50 22.11
N ASP A 209 11.79 2.45 22.77
CA ASP A 209 12.48 1.72 23.84
C ASP A 209 13.89 1.28 23.40
N ALA A 210 14.03 0.83 22.15
CA ALA A 210 15.31 0.45 21.57
C ALA A 210 16.29 1.64 21.46
N ARG A 211 15.80 2.79 20.99
CA ARG A 211 16.61 4.02 20.88
C ARG A 211 17.01 4.51 22.26
N GLU A 212 16.11 4.44 23.24
CA GLU A 212 16.41 4.79 24.63
C GLU A 212 17.46 3.84 25.24
N ARG A 213 17.32 2.52 25.08
CA ARG A 213 18.33 1.53 25.52
C ARG A 213 19.70 1.75 24.86
N VAL A 214 19.74 2.13 23.59
CA VAL A 214 20.99 2.49 22.90
C VAL A 214 21.56 3.80 23.44
N LEU A 215 20.74 4.83 23.64
CA LEU A 215 21.16 6.12 24.21
C LEU A 215 21.69 5.94 25.64
N ALA A 216 20.99 5.20 26.50
CA ALA A 216 21.42 4.89 27.87
C ALA A 216 22.74 4.09 27.92
N ARG A 217 23.00 3.24 26.93
CA ARG A 217 24.29 2.51 26.77
C ARG A 217 25.42 3.34 26.15
N THR A 218 25.11 4.47 25.50
CA THR A 218 26.11 5.37 24.87
C THR A 218 26.26 6.71 25.58
N ALA A 219 25.40 7.02 26.55
CA ALA A 219 25.65 8.06 27.52
C ALA A 219 26.88 7.66 28.35
N PRO A 220 27.87 8.54 28.54
CA PRO A 220 28.91 8.29 29.53
C PRO A 220 28.24 8.19 30.90
N ALA A 221 28.62 7.21 31.71
CA ALA A 221 28.14 7.10 33.08
C ALA A 221 28.45 8.42 33.81
N ALA A 222 27.40 9.12 34.25
CA ALA A 222 27.57 10.35 35.01
C ALA A 222 28.30 10.00 36.31
N PRO A 223 29.49 10.57 36.59
CA PRO A 223 30.23 10.24 37.79
C PRO A 223 29.42 10.71 39.01
N LEU A 224 29.11 9.77 39.90
CA LEU A 224 28.55 10.08 41.21
C LEU A 224 29.51 11.00 41.96
N SER A 225 28.98 12.09 42.51
CA SER A 225 29.76 13.19 43.05
C SER A 225 30.46 12.82 44.37
N ALA A 226 31.79 12.93 44.38
CA ALA A 226 32.61 12.99 45.60
C ALA A 226 33.75 14.02 45.37
N PRO A 227 33.91 15.04 46.23
CA PRO A 227 34.98 16.03 46.10
C PRO A 227 36.20 15.67 46.95
N MET A 228 37.39 15.63 46.34
CA MET A 228 38.69 15.80 47.01
C MET A 228 39.76 16.21 45.98
N ASP A 229 40.94 16.60 46.47
CA ASP A 229 41.86 17.56 45.83
C ASP A 229 43.25 16.96 45.49
N LEU A 230 44.19 17.82 45.03
CA LEU A 230 45.63 17.67 44.76
C LEU A 230 46.09 17.40 43.29
N PRO A 231 47.33 17.83 42.89
CA PRO A 231 47.51 18.54 41.61
C PRO A 231 48.49 17.90 40.58
N GLN A 232 48.87 18.70 39.58
CA GLN A 232 49.54 18.35 38.31
C GLN A 232 51.06 18.04 38.40
N ALA A 233 51.54 17.24 37.43
CA ALA A 233 52.89 17.29 36.82
C ALA A 233 52.82 16.75 35.36
N PRO A 234 53.78 17.04 34.45
CA PRO A 234 53.39 17.38 33.06
C PRO A 234 54.15 16.70 31.88
N GLU A 235 53.70 17.03 30.65
CA GLU A 235 54.34 16.89 29.31
C GLU A 235 54.50 15.44 28.74
N ASP A 236 54.62 15.18 27.42
CA ASP A 236 54.70 16.06 26.23
C ASP A 236 54.11 15.43 24.93
N ALA A 237 53.73 16.28 23.97
CA ALA A 237 53.63 16.12 22.49
C ALA A 237 52.82 14.96 21.83
N PRO A 238 52.49 15.03 20.51
CA PRO A 238 52.55 16.17 19.58
C PRO A 238 51.16 16.67 19.09
N GLN A 239 51.13 17.85 18.47
CA GLN A 239 49.89 18.56 18.11
C GLN A 239 49.31 18.17 16.74
N GLY A 240 48.14 17.49 16.74
CA GLY A 240 47.29 17.33 15.55
C GLY A 240 46.24 18.45 15.45
N GLY A 241 46.51 19.48 14.63
CA GLY A 241 45.77 20.75 14.58
C GLY A 241 44.30 20.74 14.13
N LYS A 242 43.41 20.05 14.83
CA LYS A 242 41.95 20.25 14.73
C LYS A 242 41.49 21.25 15.79
N LYS A 243 41.22 22.51 15.38
CA LYS A 243 40.56 23.50 16.25
C LYS A 243 39.35 22.87 16.93
N ARG A 244 39.36 22.76 18.26
CA ARG A 244 38.18 22.38 19.04
C ARG A 244 37.14 23.46 18.82
N LYS A 245 36.06 23.13 18.09
CA LYS A 245 34.95 24.07 17.88
C LYS A 245 34.43 24.55 19.23
N THR A 246 34.22 25.85 19.36
CA THR A 246 33.79 26.46 20.63
C THR A 246 32.41 25.90 21.04
N PRO A 247 32.05 25.94 22.35
CA PRO A 247 30.72 25.52 22.78
C PRO A 247 29.60 26.25 22.02
N ASP A 248 29.80 27.50 21.60
CA ASP A 248 28.83 28.26 20.83
C ASP A 248 28.82 27.93 19.33
N GLU A 249 29.96 27.65 18.69
CA GLU A 249 29.96 27.04 17.34
C GLU A 249 29.21 25.70 17.34
N LYS A 250 29.34 24.91 18.41
CA LYS A 250 28.61 23.63 18.57
C LYS A 250 27.10 23.85 18.77
N LYS A 251 26.68 24.90 19.49
CA LYS A 251 25.25 25.30 19.58
C LYS A 251 24.71 25.76 18.22
N ALA A 252 25.41 26.66 17.54
CA ALA A 252 25.01 27.20 16.25
C ALA A 252 24.78 26.08 15.20
N LEU A 253 25.71 25.13 15.09
CA LEU A 253 25.55 23.97 14.20
C LEU A 253 24.41 23.04 14.62
N GLN A 254 24.11 22.93 15.92
CA GLN A 254 22.96 22.15 16.40
C GLN A 254 21.63 22.86 16.12
N GLU A 255 21.61 24.19 16.18
CA GLU A 255 20.44 25.02 15.85
C GLU A 255 20.17 25.05 14.35
N GLU A 256 21.21 25.23 13.53
CA GLU A 256 21.11 25.13 12.07
C GLU A 256 20.60 23.73 11.66
N ALA A 257 21.14 22.65 12.26
CA ALA A 257 20.65 21.30 12.01
C ALA A 257 19.19 21.08 12.47
N LYS A 258 18.72 21.78 13.52
CA LYS A 258 17.29 21.79 13.91
C LYS A 258 16.45 22.55 12.87
N ALA A 259 16.91 23.72 12.42
CA ALA A 259 16.24 24.53 11.41
C ALA A 259 16.10 23.78 10.07
N GLN A 260 17.18 23.18 9.57
CA GLN A 260 17.19 22.34 8.37
C GLN A 260 16.22 21.15 8.50
N ARG A 261 16.20 20.46 9.66
CA ARG A 261 15.23 19.37 9.92
C ARG A 261 13.78 19.85 9.91
N MET A 262 13.49 21.02 10.49
CA MET A 262 12.15 21.60 10.51
C MET A 262 11.72 22.10 9.13
N ALA A 263 12.62 22.71 8.36
CA ALA A 263 12.39 23.11 6.97
C ALA A 263 12.08 21.88 6.08
N HIS A 264 12.88 20.82 6.16
CA HIS A 264 12.63 19.57 5.43
C HIS A 264 11.32 18.88 5.88
N LYS A 265 10.97 18.92 7.17
CA LYS A 265 9.67 18.42 7.67
C LYS A 265 8.50 19.26 7.17
N LYS A 266 8.64 20.58 7.03
CA LYS A 266 7.65 21.47 6.42
C LYS A 266 7.50 21.19 4.92
N ARG A 267 8.62 21.07 4.20
CA ARG A 267 8.66 20.78 2.75
C ARG A 267 7.98 19.44 2.42
N ARG A 268 8.29 18.37 3.16
CA ARG A 268 7.61 17.08 2.96
C ARG A 268 6.09 17.16 3.15
N LYS A 269 5.61 17.96 4.12
CA LYS A 269 4.16 18.19 4.28
C LYS A 269 3.57 18.89 3.06
N THR A 270 4.18 19.96 2.56
CA THR A 270 3.68 20.68 1.37
C THR A 270 3.76 19.83 0.11
N GLU A 271 4.82 19.02 -0.07
CA GLU A 271 4.93 18.04 -1.16
C GLU A 271 3.79 17.01 -1.10
N THR A 272 3.55 16.37 0.04
CA THR A 272 2.45 15.39 0.18
C THR A 272 1.06 16.01 -0.01
N ALA A 273 0.86 17.26 0.41
CA ALA A 273 -0.39 17.98 0.20
C ALA A 273 -0.60 18.34 -1.29
N ALA A 274 0.46 18.76 -2.00
CA ALA A 274 0.42 19.02 -3.43
C ALA A 274 0.19 17.73 -4.24
N CYS A 275 0.78 16.60 -3.85
CA CYS A 275 0.46 15.29 -4.45
C CYS A 275 -1.03 14.94 -4.31
N ALA A 276 -1.58 15.10 -3.11
CA ALA A 276 -3.00 14.80 -2.85
C ALA A 276 -3.94 15.73 -3.63
N ALA A 277 -3.64 17.04 -3.66
CA ALA A 277 -4.39 18.02 -4.43
C ALA A 277 -4.33 17.75 -5.94
N ALA A 278 -3.13 17.47 -6.48
CA ALA A 278 -2.95 17.12 -7.89
C ALA A 278 -3.70 15.83 -8.25
N ALA A 279 -3.60 14.76 -7.45
CA ALA A 279 -4.30 13.51 -7.70
C ALA A 279 -5.83 13.68 -7.69
N LYS A 280 -6.35 14.47 -6.73
CA LYS A 280 -7.78 14.78 -6.57
C LYS A 280 -8.33 15.64 -7.71
N LEU A 281 -7.57 16.62 -8.20
CA LEU A 281 -8.07 17.64 -9.13
C LEU A 281 -7.67 17.41 -10.60
N LEU A 282 -6.68 16.56 -10.89
CA LEU A 282 -6.29 16.22 -12.27
C LEU A 282 -7.47 15.78 -13.16
N PRO A 283 -8.44 14.94 -12.71
CA PRO A 283 -9.59 14.57 -13.54
C PRO A 283 -10.48 15.77 -13.90
N ALA A 284 -10.68 16.69 -12.95
CA ALA A 284 -11.47 17.90 -13.15
C ALA A 284 -10.75 18.89 -14.09
N LEU A 285 -9.43 19.05 -13.94
CA LEU A 285 -8.59 19.88 -14.81
C LEU A 285 -8.61 19.35 -16.26
N LYS A 286 -8.47 18.02 -16.47
CA LYS A 286 -8.56 17.39 -17.81
C LYS A 286 -9.93 17.61 -18.44
N THR A 287 -11.00 17.33 -17.69
CA THR A 287 -12.39 17.55 -18.12
C THR A 287 -12.65 19.02 -18.48
N CYS A 288 -12.00 19.96 -17.77
CA CYS A 288 -12.08 21.39 -18.08
C CYS A 288 -11.35 21.70 -19.39
N HIS A 289 -10.14 21.17 -19.59
CA HIS A 289 -9.31 21.41 -20.78
C HIS A 289 -9.98 20.87 -22.06
N GLU A 290 -10.47 19.63 -22.04
CA GLU A 290 -11.21 19.02 -23.16
C GLU A 290 -12.44 19.85 -23.54
N LYS A 291 -13.19 20.36 -22.54
CA LYS A 291 -14.35 21.24 -22.77
C LYS A 291 -13.96 22.61 -23.31
N MET A 292 -12.81 23.15 -22.93
CA MET A 292 -12.35 24.46 -23.40
C MET A 292 -11.80 24.37 -24.82
N ALA A 293 -10.97 23.38 -25.13
CA ALA A 293 -10.55 23.06 -26.50
C ALA A 293 -11.77 22.87 -27.44
N GLY A 294 -12.75 22.06 -27.04
CA GLY A 294 -14.00 21.87 -27.78
C GLY A 294 -14.96 23.08 -27.78
N CYS A 295 -14.63 24.18 -27.10
CA CYS A 295 -15.26 25.50 -27.31
C CYS A 295 -14.42 26.37 -28.26
N ASN A 296 -13.10 26.34 -28.13
CA ASN A 296 -12.16 27.10 -28.95
C ASN A 296 -12.24 26.67 -30.43
N GLU A 297 -12.39 25.37 -30.72
CA GLU A 297 -12.69 24.86 -32.06
C GLU A 297 -13.95 25.49 -32.66
N LYS A 298 -15.03 25.61 -31.87
CA LYS A 298 -16.32 26.17 -32.32
C LYS A 298 -16.26 27.69 -32.46
N ILE A 299 -15.44 28.37 -31.66
CA ILE A 299 -15.12 29.79 -31.82
C ILE A 299 -14.31 30.01 -33.10
N ALA A 300 -13.37 29.13 -33.44
CA ALA A 300 -12.64 29.18 -34.70
C ALA A 300 -13.54 28.89 -35.91
N GLU A 301 -14.49 27.96 -35.82
CA GLU A 301 -15.52 27.75 -36.85
C GLU A 301 -16.43 28.98 -37.04
N LEU A 302 -16.64 29.78 -35.98
CA LEU A 302 -17.45 31.01 -36.01
C LEU A 302 -16.65 32.26 -36.39
N SER A 303 -15.32 32.28 -36.23
CA SER A 303 -14.50 33.51 -36.37
C SER A 303 -14.44 34.06 -37.79
N SER A 304 -14.86 33.28 -38.79
CA SER A 304 -15.05 33.72 -40.17
C SER A 304 -16.34 34.53 -40.40
N VAL A 305 -17.27 34.55 -39.43
CA VAL A 305 -18.57 35.23 -39.52
C VAL A 305 -18.76 36.24 -38.39
N VAL A 306 -18.34 35.92 -37.16
CA VAL A 306 -18.46 36.78 -35.99
C VAL A 306 -17.19 36.75 -35.15
N ALA A 307 -16.53 37.89 -35.00
CA ALA A 307 -15.39 38.05 -34.11
C ALA A 307 -15.81 37.91 -32.63
N LEU A 308 -14.98 37.22 -31.84
CA LEU A 308 -15.12 37.23 -30.37
C LEU A 308 -14.66 38.60 -29.85
N PRO A 309 -15.39 39.27 -28.92
CA PRO A 309 -14.92 40.52 -28.33
C PRO A 309 -13.56 40.35 -27.64
N ASP A 310 -12.62 41.27 -27.84
CA ASP A 310 -11.22 41.09 -27.42
C ASP A 310 -11.08 40.80 -25.92
N ALA A 311 -11.85 41.49 -25.07
CA ALA A 311 -11.87 41.24 -23.63
C ALA A 311 -12.38 39.83 -23.24
N SER A 312 -13.24 39.22 -24.07
CA SER A 312 -13.67 37.82 -23.89
C SER A 312 -12.61 36.84 -24.40
N LYS A 313 -11.87 37.22 -25.44
CA LYS A 313 -10.77 36.44 -26.01
C LYS A 313 -9.58 36.38 -25.05
N GLU A 314 -9.14 37.52 -24.54
CA GLU A 314 -8.06 37.61 -23.55
C GLU A 314 -8.37 36.80 -22.28
N GLN A 315 -9.61 36.88 -21.77
CA GLN A 315 -10.03 36.09 -20.61
C GLN A 315 -10.01 34.58 -20.87
N LEU A 316 -10.32 34.14 -22.09
CA LEU A 316 -10.30 32.74 -22.51
C LEU A 316 -8.86 32.23 -22.73
N ASP A 317 -8.02 33.01 -23.43
CA ASP A 317 -6.60 32.69 -23.64
C ASP A 317 -5.83 32.66 -22.30
N ALA A 318 -6.08 33.61 -21.40
CA ALA A 318 -5.50 33.61 -20.06
C ALA A 318 -5.99 32.45 -19.19
N ALA A 319 -7.24 32.00 -19.35
CA ALA A 319 -7.75 30.80 -18.68
C ALA A 319 -7.10 29.53 -19.23
N GLN A 320 -6.86 29.45 -20.54
CA GLN A 320 -6.17 28.33 -21.19
C GLN A 320 -4.72 28.21 -20.69
N ILE A 321 -3.94 29.30 -20.72
CA ILE A 321 -2.54 29.32 -20.26
C ILE A 321 -2.42 28.88 -18.79
N LYS A 322 -3.33 29.36 -17.92
CA LYS A 322 -3.41 28.91 -16.51
C LYS A 322 -3.69 27.41 -16.40
N LEU A 323 -4.66 26.90 -17.17
CA LEU A 323 -5.11 25.51 -17.12
C LEU A 323 -4.05 24.54 -17.63
N ASP A 324 -3.35 24.90 -18.72
CA ASP A 324 -2.28 24.12 -19.32
C ASP A 324 -1.07 24.04 -18.38
N SER A 325 -0.68 25.17 -17.79
CA SER A 325 0.38 25.23 -16.78
C SER A 325 0.06 24.38 -15.55
N ALA A 326 -1.19 24.43 -15.05
CA ALA A 326 -1.65 23.60 -13.94
C ALA A 326 -1.66 22.10 -14.31
N LEU A 327 -2.12 21.73 -15.51
CA LEU A 327 -2.14 20.35 -16.01
C LEU A 327 -0.73 19.78 -16.20
N ALA A 328 0.18 20.53 -16.81
CA ALA A 328 1.58 20.15 -16.98
C ALA A 328 2.25 19.94 -15.62
N THR A 329 2.04 20.87 -14.67
CA THR A 329 2.58 20.80 -13.31
C THR A 329 2.05 19.58 -12.55
N CYS A 330 0.72 19.37 -12.53
CA CYS A 330 0.11 18.21 -11.87
C CYS A 330 0.58 16.88 -12.47
N THR A 331 0.64 16.79 -13.81
CA THR A 331 1.07 15.57 -14.52
C THR A 331 2.55 15.27 -14.26
N LYS A 332 3.42 16.29 -14.26
CA LYS A 332 4.85 16.16 -13.92
C LYS A 332 5.05 15.73 -12.46
N LEU A 333 4.34 16.34 -11.52
CA LEU A 333 4.43 16.05 -10.09
C LEU A 333 3.99 14.61 -9.76
N LEU A 334 2.86 14.18 -10.32
CA LEU A 334 2.38 12.81 -10.18
C LEU A 334 3.28 11.80 -10.92
N GLY A 335 3.83 12.16 -12.08
CA GLY A 335 4.78 11.34 -12.84
C GLY A 335 6.13 11.13 -12.12
N ILE A 336 6.61 12.11 -11.36
CA ILE A 336 7.78 11.97 -10.47
C ILE A 336 7.42 11.03 -9.31
N THR A 337 6.27 11.26 -8.67
CA THR A 337 5.80 10.47 -7.52
C THR A 337 5.61 8.99 -7.89
N ALA A 338 4.98 8.69 -9.03
CA ALA A 338 4.74 7.34 -9.53
C ALA A 338 6.03 6.56 -9.86
N LYS A 339 7.12 7.27 -10.16
CA LYS A 339 8.46 6.68 -10.39
C LYS A 339 9.27 6.52 -9.09
N GLY A 340 8.67 6.78 -7.92
CA GLY A 340 9.37 6.83 -6.62
C GLY A 340 10.38 7.98 -6.51
N GLY A 341 10.33 8.95 -7.42
CA GLY A 341 11.28 10.06 -7.50
C GLY A 341 11.09 11.08 -6.38
N SER A 342 12.20 11.68 -5.95
CA SER A 342 12.16 12.76 -4.95
C SER A 342 11.60 14.05 -5.54
N LEU A 343 10.56 14.60 -4.92
CA LEU A 343 10.00 15.92 -5.24
C LEU A 343 10.92 17.09 -4.83
N SER A 344 12.09 16.80 -4.25
CA SER A 344 13.14 17.78 -3.96
C SER A 344 13.59 18.59 -5.19
N VAL A 345 13.36 18.08 -6.40
CA VAL A 345 13.66 18.72 -7.70
C VAL A 345 12.60 19.74 -8.13
N VAL A 346 11.38 19.69 -7.57
CA VAL A 346 10.30 20.65 -7.87
C VAL A 346 10.45 21.88 -6.97
N PRO A 347 10.52 23.11 -7.53
CA PRO A 347 10.52 24.35 -6.73
C PRO A 347 9.26 24.45 -5.85
N SER A 348 9.41 25.00 -4.64
CA SER A 348 8.28 25.19 -3.71
C SER A 348 7.11 25.95 -4.35
N ASP A 349 7.42 26.91 -5.23
CA ASP A 349 6.46 27.82 -5.86
C ASP A 349 5.67 27.14 -7.00
N GLN A 350 6.07 25.91 -7.40
CA GLN A 350 5.32 25.04 -8.30
C GLN A 350 4.43 24.02 -7.55
N LEU A 351 4.44 24.02 -6.21
CA LEU A 351 3.58 23.14 -5.39
C LEU A 351 2.20 23.76 -5.17
N ALA A 352 1.41 23.86 -6.24
CA ALA A 352 0.04 24.37 -6.19
C ALA A 352 -0.83 23.62 -5.17
N THR A 353 -1.59 24.35 -4.36
CA THR A 353 -2.45 23.76 -3.33
C THR A 353 -3.84 23.41 -3.87
N ASP A 354 -4.63 22.69 -3.06
CA ASP A 354 -6.04 22.38 -3.35
C ASP A 354 -6.90 23.64 -3.59
N LYS A 355 -6.51 24.79 -3.02
CA LYS A 355 -7.15 26.08 -3.27
C LYS A 355 -6.79 26.64 -4.64
N ASP A 356 -5.51 26.58 -5.03
CA ASP A 356 -4.99 27.22 -6.26
C ASP A 356 -5.40 26.41 -7.50
N LEU A 357 -5.32 25.08 -7.42
CA LEU A 357 -5.89 24.21 -8.44
C LEU A 357 -7.44 24.36 -8.47
N GLY A 358 -8.05 24.59 -7.31
CA GLY A 358 -9.48 24.86 -7.18
C GLY A 358 -9.94 26.20 -7.79
N THR A 359 -9.10 27.24 -7.81
CA THR A 359 -9.38 28.50 -8.54
C THR A 359 -9.16 28.33 -10.03
N VAL A 360 -8.09 27.67 -10.48
CA VAL A 360 -7.88 27.37 -11.92
C VAL A 360 -9.06 26.59 -12.52
N VAL A 361 -9.61 25.60 -11.81
CA VAL A 361 -10.82 24.90 -12.26
C VAL A 361 -12.05 25.82 -12.32
N LYS A 362 -12.20 26.78 -11.39
CA LYS A 362 -13.31 27.75 -11.39
C LYS A 362 -13.19 28.76 -12.53
N ASP A 363 -12.00 29.32 -12.74
CA ASP A 363 -11.68 30.25 -13.82
C ASP A 363 -11.95 29.61 -15.19
N GLY A 364 -11.41 28.41 -15.43
CA GLY A 364 -11.65 27.65 -16.65
C GLY A 364 -13.14 27.35 -16.89
N ASN A 365 -13.89 26.95 -15.85
CA ASN A 365 -15.34 26.77 -15.97
C ASN A 365 -16.11 28.08 -16.19
N ALA A 366 -15.57 29.24 -15.81
CA ALA A 366 -16.15 30.55 -16.14
C ALA A 366 -15.91 30.91 -17.61
N ALA A 367 -14.68 30.75 -18.12
CA ALA A 367 -14.35 30.92 -19.53
C ALA A 367 -15.17 29.99 -20.44
N ILE A 368 -15.33 28.71 -20.07
CA ILE A 368 -16.19 27.76 -20.79
C ILE A 368 -17.65 28.23 -20.84
N ARG A 369 -18.22 28.76 -19.75
CA ARG A 369 -19.60 29.29 -19.76
C ARG A 369 -19.73 30.52 -20.67
N MET A 370 -18.76 31.41 -20.67
CA MET A 370 -18.70 32.58 -21.55
C MET A 370 -18.63 32.16 -23.03
N ALA A 371 -17.70 31.26 -23.37
CA ALA A 371 -17.58 30.70 -24.71
C ALA A 371 -18.88 30.00 -25.17
N GLN A 372 -19.50 29.20 -24.32
CA GLN A 372 -20.77 28.55 -24.60
C GLN A 372 -21.93 29.53 -24.77
N ALA A 373 -21.92 30.68 -24.08
CA ALA A 373 -22.90 31.74 -24.29
C ALA A 373 -22.72 32.39 -25.68
N PHE A 374 -21.48 32.74 -26.06
CA PHE A 374 -21.18 33.27 -27.39
C PHE A 374 -21.56 32.30 -28.51
N ILE A 375 -21.19 31.01 -28.39
CA ILE A 375 -21.54 29.96 -29.36
C ILE A 375 -23.06 29.77 -29.44
N ARG A 376 -23.80 29.96 -28.35
CA ARG A 376 -25.27 29.85 -28.33
C ARG A 376 -25.95 31.02 -29.03
N VAL A 377 -25.49 32.25 -28.79
CA VAL A 377 -26.00 33.46 -29.46
C VAL A 377 -25.73 33.39 -30.96
N ASN A 378 -24.54 32.98 -31.35
CA ASN A 378 -24.13 32.89 -32.76
C ASN A 378 -24.46 31.54 -33.42
N LYS A 379 -25.35 30.72 -32.84
CA LYS A 379 -25.59 29.34 -33.31
C LYS A 379 -26.09 29.27 -34.76
N GLU A 380 -26.84 30.28 -35.20
CA GLU A 380 -27.38 30.37 -36.56
C GLU A 380 -26.30 30.70 -37.62
N ASN A 381 -25.18 31.27 -37.19
CA ASN A 381 -24.04 31.64 -38.02
C ASN A 381 -23.03 30.48 -38.23
N LEU A 382 -23.21 29.32 -37.56
CA LEU A 382 -22.39 28.16 -37.87
C LEU A 382 -22.71 27.64 -39.28
N PRO A 383 -21.70 27.29 -40.10
CA PRO A 383 -21.94 26.65 -41.38
C PRO A 383 -22.69 25.33 -41.17
N LYS A 384 -23.87 25.20 -41.79
CA LYS A 384 -24.72 24.01 -41.73
C LYS A 384 -23.98 22.82 -42.37
N LYS A 385 -23.18 22.11 -41.58
CA LYS A 385 -22.45 20.90 -41.98
C LYS A 385 -23.43 19.94 -42.64
N ALA A 386 -23.31 19.80 -43.96
CA ALA A 386 -24.27 19.07 -44.78
C ALA A 386 -24.45 17.65 -44.23
N ALA A 387 -25.70 17.27 -43.95
CA ALA A 387 -25.99 16.00 -43.32
C ALA A 387 -25.52 14.86 -44.23
N LYS A 388 -24.44 14.14 -43.83
CA LYS A 388 -24.01 12.92 -44.50
C LYS A 388 -25.16 11.92 -44.44
N ALA A 389 -25.87 11.78 -45.55
CA ALA A 389 -26.92 10.81 -45.70
C ALA A 389 -26.34 9.42 -45.40
N LYS A 390 -26.85 8.76 -44.35
CA LYS A 390 -26.54 7.36 -44.09
C LYS A 390 -27.24 6.53 -45.16
N ALA A 391 -26.55 6.32 -46.29
CA ALA A 391 -26.95 5.36 -47.29
C ALA A 391 -26.99 3.97 -46.63
N LYS A 392 -28.20 3.54 -46.29
CA LYS A 392 -28.47 2.21 -45.74
C LYS A 392 -28.29 1.21 -46.89
N LYS A 393 -27.44 0.21 -46.70
CA LYS A 393 -27.17 -0.88 -47.63
C LYS A 393 -27.12 -2.18 -46.85
#